data_AF-A0A1A8VFN2-F1
#
_entry.id   AF-A0A1A8VFN2-F1
#
_cell.length_a   1.000
_cell.length_b   1.000
_cell.length_c   1.000
_cell.angle_alpha   90.00
_cell.angle_beta   90.00
_cell.angle_gamma   90.00
#
_symmetry.space_group_name_H-M   'P 1'
#
loop_
_entity.id
_entity.type
_entity.pdbx_description
1 polymer ?
#
loop_
_entity_poly.entity_id
_entity_poly.type
_entity_poly.pdbx_seq_one_letter_code
_entity_poly.pdbx_strand_id
1 'polypeptide(L)'
;NELYYEEVEHEKRVRKRKARLVVAVEEAFTHIKRMQDDEQKKAPGDVMDPREAAQAIFPSMARALQKYLRTTKQQHCHSMESIQQHLAFCITNNMTPKAFLESYLTPGPTLQYNQNHWMARRWTLISEASVTSGLKDGTIFLLKCVDFSLVVRSKKIPYIQMSEEYIDPKSHKFVLRLQSETSV
;
A
#
# COMPACT_ATOMS: atom_id res chain seq x y z
N ASN A 1 17.87 6.94 -30.46
CA ASN A 1 17.32 5.56 -30.45
C ASN A 1 18.02 4.64 -29.45
N GLU A 2 19.15 5.03 -28.84
CA GLU A 2 19.86 4.20 -27.83
C GLU A 2 19.17 4.15 -26.46
N LEU A 3 18.59 5.28 -26.02
CA LEU A 3 17.83 5.37 -24.76
C LEU A 3 16.68 4.35 -24.68
N TYR A 4 16.00 4.10 -25.80
CA TYR A 4 14.93 3.10 -25.88
C TYR A 4 15.44 1.68 -25.62
N TYR A 5 16.60 1.31 -26.16
CA TYR A 5 17.19 -0.01 -25.93
C TYR A 5 17.68 -0.16 -24.48
N GLU A 6 18.20 0.90 -23.86
CA GLU A 6 18.59 0.89 -22.45
C GLU A 6 17.38 0.73 -21.51
N GLU A 7 16.27 1.42 -21.80
CA GLU A 7 15.02 1.29 -21.07
C GLU A 7 14.44 -0.13 -21.19
N VAL A 8 14.38 -0.69 -22.40
CA VAL A 8 13.89 -2.06 -22.63
C VAL A 8 14.76 -3.11 -21.92
N GLU A 9 16.09 -2.96 -21.96
CA GLU A 9 17.00 -3.86 -21.24
C GLU A 9 16.89 -3.68 -19.72
N HIS A 10 16.62 -2.47 -19.23
CA HIS A 10 16.29 -2.24 -17.83
C HIS A 10 14.98 -2.93 -17.43
N GLU A 11 13.90 -2.75 -18.20
CA GLU A 11 12.61 -3.39 -17.93
C GLU A 11 12.69 -4.91 -17.93
N LYS A 12 13.39 -5.51 -18.89
CA LYS A 12 13.65 -6.95 -18.93
C LYS A 12 14.38 -7.41 -17.67
N ARG A 13 15.39 -6.66 -17.22
CA ARG A 13 16.13 -6.96 -15.98
C ARG A 13 15.20 -6.89 -14.77
N VAL A 14 14.40 -5.84 -14.64
CA VAL A 14 13.42 -5.67 -13.54
C VAL A 14 12.42 -6.83 -13.54
N ARG A 15 11.82 -7.16 -14.69
CA ARG A 15 10.85 -8.26 -14.82
C ARG A 15 11.47 -9.61 -14.45
N LYS A 16 12.69 -9.90 -14.90
CA LYS A 16 13.42 -11.13 -14.54
C LYS A 16 13.73 -11.20 -13.05
N ARG A 17 14.09 -10.08 -12.41
CA ARG A 17 14.33 -10.01 -10.96
C ARG A 17 13.04 -10.17 -10.16
N LYS A 18 11.96 -9.52 -10.60
CA LYS A 18 10.62 -9.63 -10.01
C LYS A 18 10.14 -11.08 -9.99
N ALA A 19 10.21 -11.78 -11.13
CA ALA A 19 9.81 -13.19 -11.21
C ALA A 19 10.61 -14.08 -10.23
N ARG A 20 11.93 -13.88 -10.15
CA ARG A 20 12.79 -14.62 -9.20
C ARG A 20 12.47 -14.31 -7.74
N LEU A 21 12.14 -13.06 -7.44
CA LEU A 21 11.73 -12.65 -6.10
C LEU A 21 10.41 -13.30 -5.70
N VAL A 22 9.41 -13.28 -6.58
CA VAL A 22 8.10 -13.91 -6.34
C VAL A 22 8.27 -15.39 -6.00
N VAL A 23 9.01 -16.14 -6.81
CA VAL A 23 9.25 -17.57 -6.58
C VAL A 23 9.95 -17.82 -5.24
N ALA A 24 11.02 -17.07 -4.93
CA ALA A 24 11.76 -17.25 -3.68
C ALA A 24 10.91 -16.95 -2.43
N VAL A 25 10.01 -15.96 -2.49
CA VAL A 25 9.10 -15.66 -1.39
C VAL A 25 8.01 -16.72 -1.26
N GLU A 26 7.43 -17.19 -2.37
CA GLU A 26 6.43 -18.27 -2.35
C GLU A 26 7.00 -19.57 -1.75
N GLU A 27 8.22 -19.94 -2.13
CA GLU A 27 8.93 -21.09 -1.56
C GLU A 27 9.17 -20.93 -0.05
N ALA A 28 9.62 -19.75 0.39
CA ALA A 28 9.87 -19.48 1.79
C ALA A 28 8.60 -19.51 2.65
N PHE A 29 7.48 -18.96 2.16
CA PHE A 29 6.19 -19.03 2.87
C PHE A 29 5.60 -20.45 2.87
N THR A 30 5.86 -21.23 1.82
CA THR A 30 5.52 -22.66 1.82
C THR A 30 6.31 -23.42 2.89
N HIS A 31 7.57 -23.06 3.10
CA HIS A 31 8.40 -23.60 4.17
C HIS A 31 7.87 -23.24 5.57
N ILE A 32 7.46 -21.97 5.79
CA ILE A 32 6.81 -21.54 7.03
C ILE A 32 5.55 -22.36 7.31
N LYS A 33 4.69 -22.55 6.30
CA LYS A 33 3.45 -23.30 6.46
C LYS A 33 3.71 -24.76 6.87
N ARG A 34 4.70 -25.42 6.25
CA ARG A 34 5.11 -26.78 6.63
C ARG A 34 5.65 -26.84 8.06
N MET A 35 6.45 -25.85 8.46
CA MET A 35 6.95 -25.75 9.83
C MET A 35 5.79 -25.60 10.83
N GLN A 36 4.80 -24.76 10.54
CA GLN A 36 3.60 -24.62 11.38
C GLN A 36 2.77 -25.90 11.44
N ASP A 37 2.59 -26.61 10.32
CA ASP A 37 1.86 -27.88 10.26
C ASP A 37 2.57 -29.00 11.04
N ASP A 38 3.91 -29.00 11.09
CA ASP A 38 4.70 -29.97 11.84
C ASP A 38 4.78 -29.63 13.33
N GLU A 39 4.78 -28.34 13.70
CA GLU A 39 4.68 -27.86 15.08
C GLU A 39 3.30 -28.18 15.69
N GLN A 40 2.21 -28.06 14.91
CA GLN A 40 0.86 -28.43 15.35
C GLN A 40 0.70 -29.92 15.66
N LYS A 41 1.57 -30.79 15.13
CA LYS A 41 1.59 -32.23 15.45
C LYS A 41 2.37 -32.53 16.75
N LYS A 42 3.13 -31.58 17.27
CA LYS A 42 3.88 -31.71 18.53
C LYS A 42 3.05 -31.18 19.72
N ALA A 43 3.40 -31.61 20.92
CA ALA A 43 2.71 -31.23 22.15
C ALA A 43 2.70 -29.70 22.37
N PRO A 44 1.72 -29.13 23.11
CA PRO A 44 1.39 -27.69 23.11
C PRO A 44 2.41 -26.73 23.76
N GLY A 45 3.68 -27.14 23.92
CA GLY A 45 4.68 -26.43 24.72
C GLY A 45 5.75 -25.66 23.93
N ASP A 46 5.87 -25.89 22.62
CA ASP A 46 6.89 -25.27 21.76
C ASP A 46 6.18 -24.54 20.60
N VAL A 47 5.81 -23.28 20.83
CA VAL A 47 5.30 -22.41 19.78
C VAL A 47 6.45 -21.50 19.38
N MET A 48 7.06 -21.74 18.21
CA MET A 48 8.14 -20.90 17.69
C MET A 48 7.71 -19.41 17.61
N ASP A 49 8.56 -18.49 18.08
CA ASP A 49 8.34 -17.04 17.96
C ASP A 49 8.29 -16.67 16.46
N PRO A 50 7.25 -15.97 15.98
CA PRO A 50 7.17 -15.47 14.60
C PRO A 50 8.42 -14.70 14.14
N ARG A 51 9.15 -14.06 15.06
CA ARG A 51 10.44 -13.41 14.74
C ARG A 51 11.54 -14.41 14.43
N GLU A 52 11.59 -15.52 15.15
CA GLU A 52 12.56 -16.59 14.92
C GLU A 52 12.27 -17.29 13.60
N ALA A 53 11.00 -17.58 13.30
CA ALA A 53 10.57 -18.09 12.01
C ALA A 53 10.99 -17.15 10.87
N ALA A 54 10.77 -15.84 11.03
CA ALA A 54 11.20 -14.83 10.05
C ALA A 54 12.72 -14.82 9.86
N GLN A 55 13.51 -14.92 10.93
CA GLN A 55 14.97 -14.97 10.87
C GLN A 55 15.48 -16.24 10.17
N ALA A 56 14.86 -17.39 10.44
CA ALA A 56 15.24 -18.66 9.85
C ALA A 56 14.99 -18.71 8.33
N ILE A 57 13.89 -18.13 7.86
CA ILE A 57 13.50 -18.20 6.45
C ILE A 57 14.01 -17.02 5.61
N PHE A 58 14.35 -15.88 6.22
CA PHE A 58 14.84 -14.70 5.49
C PHE A 58 16.04 -14.97 4.56
N PRO A 59 17.08 -15.76 4.95
CA PRO A 59 18.22 -16.05 4.09
C PRO A 59 17.86 -16.68 2.73
N SER A 60 16.76 -17.46 2.68
CA SER A 60 16.30 -18.12 1.44
C SER A 60 15.83 -17.12 0.37
N MET A 61 15.27 -15.98 0.78
CA MET A 61 14.73 -14.95 -0.12
C MET A 61 15.60 -13.69 -0.20
N ALA A 62 16.47 -13.46 0.79
CA ALA A 62 17.24 -12.21 0.96
C ALA A 62 18.00 -11.80 -0.31
N ARG A 63 18.68 -12.74 -0.96
CA ARG A 63 19.45 -12.47 -2.18
C ARG A 63 18.56 -12.04 -3.36
N ALA A 64 17.37 -12.63 -3.49
CA ALA A 64 16.44 -12.27 -4.55
C ALA A 64 15.88 -10.85 -4.31
N LEU A 65 15.52 -10.55 -3.07
CA LEU A 65 15.00 -9.25 -2.64
C LEU A 65 16.04 -8.14 -2.82
N GLN A 66 17.25 -8.32 -2.29
CA GLN A 66 18.33 -7.34 -2.43
C GLN A 66 18.66 -7.05 -3.90
N LYS A 67 18.68 -8.07 -4.76
CA LYS A 67 18.92 -7.86 -6.20
C LYS A 67 17.79 -7.08 -6.87
N TYR A 68 16.53 -7.32 -6.48
CA TYR A 68 15.40 -6.56 -6.98
C TYR A 68 15.49 -5.10 -6.54
N LEU A 69 15.61 -4.85 -5.22
CA LEU A 69 15.71 -3.51 -4.64
C LEU A 69 16.89 -2.70 -5.20
N ARG A 70 18.02 -3.35 -5.48
CA ARG A 70 19.17 -2.66 -6.11
C ARG A 70 18.89 -2.29 -7.57
N THR A 71 18.15 -3.13 -8.30
CA THR A 71 17.81 -2.85 -9.70
C THR A 71 16.78 -1.72 -9.81
N THR A 72 15.82 -1.67 -8.88
CA THR A 72 14.79 -0.62 -8.80
C THR A 72 15.25 0.62 -8.01
N LYS A 73 16.50 0.65 -7.54
CA LYS A 73 17.09 1.72 -6.72
C LYS A 73 16.37 1.98 -5.38
N GLN A 74 15.64 0.99 -4.85
CA GLN A 74 14.88 1.06 -3.59
C GLN A 74 15.68 0.62 -2.35
N GLN A 75 16.97 0.25 -2.48
CA GLN A 75 17.77 -0.29 -1.36
C GLN A 75 17.84 0.66 -0.15
N HIS A 76 17.86 1.97 -0.36
CA HIS A 76 17.93 2.97 0.71
C HIS A 76 16.61 3.12 1.49
N CYS A 77 15.49 2.66 0.93
CA CYS A 77 14.17 2.69 1.58
C CYS A 77 13.95 1.52 2.53
N HIS A 78 14.75 0.45 2.44
CA HIS A 78 14.51 -0.80 3.14
C HIS A 78 15.77 -1.30 3.85
N SER A 79 15.82 -1.12 5.17
CA SER A 79 16.85 -1.74 6.01
C SER A 79 16.55 -3.24 6.19
N MET A 80 17.58 -4.04 6.47
CA MET A 80 17.40 -5.46 6.77
C MET A 80 16.43 -5.68 7.94
N GLU A 81 16.57 -4.88 9.00
CA GLU A 81 15.69 -4.91 10.17
C GLU A 81 14.23 -4.62 9.80
N SER A 82 13.96 -3.58 9.01
CA SER A 82 12.59 -3.24 8.58
C SER A 82 11.94 -4.37 7.77
N ILE A 83 12.72 -5.07 6.94
CA ILE A 83 12.25 -6.20 6.14
C ILE A 83 11.94 -7.38 7.04
N GLN A 84 12.82 -7.72 7.99
CA GLN A 84 12.60 -8.80 8.94
C GLN A 84 11.42 -8.53 9.87
N GLN A 85 11.24 -7.29 10.32
CA GLN A 85 10.09 -6.88 11.13
C GLN A 85 8.78 -7.02 10.34
N HIS A 86 8.76 -6.59 9.07
CA HIS A 86 7.59 -6.77 8.20
C HIS A 86 7.30 -8.25 7.91
N LEU A 87 8.34 -9.07 7.73
CA LEU A 87 8.21 -10.51 7.53
C LEU A 87 7.62 -11.19 8.77
N ALA A 88 8.12 -10.87 9.97
CA ALA A 88 7.55 -11.36 11.22
C ALA A 88 6.08 -10.95 11.37
N PHE A 89 5.74 -9.69 11.06
CA PHE A 89 4.36 -9.22 11.03
C PHE A 89 3.48 -9.99 10.03
N CYS A 90 4.02 -10.34 8.85
CA CYS A 90 3.32 -11.18 7.87
C CYS A 90 3.04 -12.58 8.40
N ILE A 91 4.02 -13.20 9.08
CA ILE A 91 3.88 -14.53 9.68
C ILE A 91 2.85 -14.51 10.82
N THR A 92 2.92 -13.52 11.72
CA THR A 92 2.00 -13.39 12.87
C THR A 92 0.54 -13.27 12.45
N ASN A 93 0.26 -12.61 11.32
CA ASN A 93 -1.10 -12.37 10.85
C ASN A 93 -1.53 -13.33 9.72
N ASN A 94 -0.80 -14.43 9.50
CA ASN A 94 -1.06 -15.41 8.43
C ASN A 94 -1.26 -14.76 7.04
N MET A 95 -0.47 -13.72 6.74
CA MET A 95 -0.55 -13.02 5.47
C MET A 95 0.01 -13.84 4.32
N THR A 96 -0.46 -13.54 3.11
CA THR A 96 0.01 -14.23 1.90
C THR A 96 1.39 -13.73 1.46
N PRO A 97 2.16 -14.54 0.70
CA PRO A 97 3.42 -14.11 0.07
C PRO A 97 3.26 -12.81 -0.73
N LYS A 98 2.09 -12.65 -1.37
CA LYS A 98 1.74 -11.46 -2.16
C LYS A 98 1.64 -10.22 -1.29
N ALA A 99 1.00 -10.30 -0.12
CA ALA A 99 0.88 -9.18 0.80
C ALA A 99 2.25 -8.68 1.29
N PHE A 100 3.18 -9.60 1.59
CA PHE A 100 4.56 -9.21 1.90
C PHE A 100 5.24 -8.51 0.72
N LEU A 101 5.06 -9.02 -0.50
CA LEU A 101 5.66 -8.47 -1.70
C LEU A 101 5.10 -7.11 -2.12
N GLU A 102 3.84 -6.79 -1.79
CA GLU A 102 3.23 -5.50 -2.13
C GLU A 102 4.01 -4.31 -1.60
N SER A 103 4.61 -4.45 -0.40
CA SER A 103 5.47 -3.45 0.23
C SER A 103 6.73 -3.09 -0.56
N TYR A 104 7.15 -3.95 -1.51
CA TYR A 104 8.38 -3.77 -2.30
C TYR A 104 8.11 -3.64 -3.80
N LEU A 105 7.08 -4.33 -4.31
CA LEU A 105 6.75 -4.35 -5.74
C LEU A 105 5.94 -3.14 -6.18
N THR A 106 5.18 -2.54 -5.27
CA THR A 106 4.44 -1.31 -5.55
C THR A 106 5.41 -0.14 -5.43
N PRO A 107 5.52 0.73 -6.45
CA PRO A 107 6.25 1.97 -6.27
C PRO A 107 5.61 2.70 -5.09
N GLY A 108 6.37 2.85 -4.00
CA GLY A 108 5.91 3.56 -2.81
C GLY A 108 5.45 4.99 -3.15
N PRO A 109 4.80 5.69 -2.22
CA PRO A 109 4.45 7.09 -2.43
C PRO A 109 5.67 7.85 -2.94
N THR A 110 5.48 8.70 -3.97
CA THR A 110 6.55 9.44 -4.66
C THR A 110 7.41 10.28 -3.70
N LEU A 111 6.95 10.46 -2.46
CA LEU A 111 7.61 11.13 -1.36
C LEU A 111 7.61 10.18 -0.14
N GLN A 112 8.78 9.73 0.28
CA GLN A 112 8.97 9.04 1.56
C GLN A 112 9.86 9.92 2.46
N TYR A 113 9.32 10.34 3.60
CA TYR A 113 10.08 11.09 4.59
C TYR A 113 11.04 10.14 5.29
N ASN A 114 12.34 10.28 5.00
CA ASN A 114 13.37 9.50 5.68
C ASN A 114 13.48 9.96 7.14
N GLN A 115 13.64 9.02 8.08
CA GLN A 115 13.57 9.25 9.53
C GLN A 115 14.59 10.30 10.03
N ASN A 116 15.65 10.54 9.26
CA ASN A 116 16.74 11.47 9.58
C ASN A 116 16.60 12.90 9.01
N HIS A 117 15.56 13.22 8.23
CA HIS A 117 15.40 14.57 7.65
C HIS A 117 14.44 15.44 8.46
N TRP A 118 14.84 15.83 9.67
CA TRP A 118 14.14 16.85 10.47
C TRP A 118 13.97 18.20 9.73
N MET A 119 14.87 18.53 8.79
CA MET A 119 14.75 19.72 7.92
C MET A 119 13.66 19.61 6.82
N ALA A 120 13.17 18.41 6.50
CA ALA A 120 12.05 18.22 5.57
C ALA A 120 10.69 18.72 6.12
N ARG A 121 10.66 19.17 7.38
CA ARG A 121 9.49 19.79 8.02
C ARG A 121 9.36 21.29 7.73
N ARG A 122 10.43 21.97 7.26
CA ARG A 122 10.37 23.41 6.96
C ARG A 122 10.07 23.62 5.48
N TRP A 123 8.84 24.07 5.21
CA TRP A 123 8.37 24.41 3.87
C TRP A 123 8.25 25.93 3.73
N THR A 124 8.76 26.46 2.63
CA THR A 124 8.56 27.85 2.23
C THR A 124 7.37 27.92 1.28
N LEU A 125 6.34 28.65 1.66
CA LEU A 125 5.20 28.96 0.80
C LEU A 125 5.60 30.03 -0.22
N ILE A 126 5.47 29.71 -1.51
CA ILE A 126 5.66 30.63 -2.63
C ILE A 126 4.32 30.73 -3.34
N SER A 127 3.74 31.93 -3.38
CA SER A 127 2.42 32.17 -3.94
C SER A 127 2.42 33.53 -4.65
N GLU A 128 1.78 33.62 -5.81
CA GLU A 128 1.52 34.89 -6.49
C GLU A 128 0.41 35.69 -5.77
N ALA A 129 -0.52 34.99 -5.12
CA ALA A 129 -1.55 35.58 -4.27
C ALA A 129 -1.01 35.88 -2.87
N SER A 130 -1.57 36.89 -2.21
CA SER A 130 -1.19 37.25 -0.83
C SER A 130 -1.31 36.05 0.12
N VAL A 131 -0.20 35.71 0.78
CA VAL A 131 -0.11 34.60 1.74
C VAL A 131 -0.92 34.83 3.02
N THR A 132 -1.36 36.06 3.28
CA THR A 132 -2.22 36.40 4.42
C THR A 132 -3.70 36.27 4.12
N SER A 133 -4.08 36.09 2.84
CA SER A 133 -5.46 35.90 2.44
C SER A 133 -5.92 34.45 2.67
N GLY A 134 -7.21 34.27 2.97
CA GLY A 134 -7.80 32.94 3.10
C GLY A 134 -7.69 32.13 1.81
N LEU A 135 -7.54 30.81 1.93
CA LEU A 135 -7.40 29.91 0.78
C LEU A 135 -8.68 29.90 -0.06
N LYS A 136 -8.57 30.29 -1.34
CA LYS A 136 -9.70 30.30 -2.29
C LYS A 136 -9.71 29.01 -3.09
N ASP A 137 -10.85 28.69 -3.70
CA ASP A 137 -10.92 27.59 -4.67
C ASP A 137 -10.01 27.88 -5.87
N GLY A 138 -9.31 26.86 -6.37
CA GLY A 138 -8.47 26.97 -7.55
C GLY A 138 -7.16 27.73 -7.37
N THR A 139 -6.81 28.17 -6.15
CA THR A 139 -5.52 28.82 -5.87
C THR A 139 -4.38 27.82 -6.11
N ILE A 140 -3.35 28.26 -6.83
CA ILE A 140 -2.14 27.49 -7.07
C ILE A 140 -1.01 28.15 -6.28
N PHE A 141 -0.29 27.35 -5.51
CA PHE A 141 0.90 27.79 -4.78
C PHE A 141 1.94 26.70 -4.72
N LEU A 142 3.17 27.07 -4.41
CA LEU A 142 4.33 26.20 -4.30
C LEU A 142 4.71 26.04 -2.83
N LEU A 143 4.94 24.80 -2.40
CA LEU A 143 5.63 24.52 -1.15
C LEU A 143 7.04 24.04 -1.50
N LYS A 144 8.06 24.82 -1.12
CA LYS A 144 9.45 24.51 -1.40
C LYS A 144 10.18 24.06 -0.14
N CYS A 145 10.89 22.94 -0.24
CA CYS A 145 11.87 22.48 0.73
C CYS A 145 13.28 22.50 0.09
N VAL A 146 14.30 22.07 0.82
CA VAL A 146 15.69 22.01 0.34
C VAL A 146 15.80 21.10 -0.89
N ASP A 147 15.15 19.94 -0.84
CA ASP A 147 15.33 18.88 -1.84
C ASP A 147 14.17 18.79 -2.85
N PHE A 148 13.02 19.42 -2.57
CA PHE A 148 11.78 19.23 -3.34
C PHE A 148 10.95 20.51 -3.45
N SER A 149 10.12 20.59 -4.50
CA SER A 149 9.09 21.61 -4.66
C SER A 149 7.75 20.94 -5.00
N LEU A 150 6.70 21.25 -4.25
CA LEU A 150 5.35 20.76 -4.48
C LEU A 150 4.50 21.86 -5.07
N VAL A 151 3.87 21.58 -6.22
CA VAL A 151 2.82 22.42 -6.78
C VAL A 151 1.49 21.98 -6.17
N VAL A 152 0.86 22.88 -5.42
CA VAL A 152 -0.40 22.62 -4.74
C VAL A 152 -1.51 23.41 -5.42
N ARG A 153 -2.63 22.74 -5.71
CA ARG A 153 -3.86 23.37 -6.18
C ARG A 153 -4.94 23.15 -5.14
N SER A 154 -5.50 24.22 -4.59
CA SER A 154 -6.64 24.11 -3.68
C SER A 154 -7.92 23.79 -4.45
N LYS A 155 -8.74 22.93 -3.86
CA LYS A 155 -10.09 22.63 -4.33
C LYS A 155 -11.06 22.74 -3.16
N LYS A 156 -12.15 23.49 -3.35
CA LYS A 156 -13.22 23.58 -2.38
C LYS A 156 -13.97 22.25 -2.36
N ILE A 157 -14.07 21.65 -1.19
CA ILE A 157 -14.91 20.47 -0.98
C ILE A 157 -16.38 20.94 -1.03
N PRO A 158 -17.27 20.26 -1.78
CA PRO A 158 -18.69 20.62 -1.79
C PRO A 158 -19.27 20.45 -0.37
N TYR A 159 -20.12 21.39 0.03
CA TYR A 159 -20.88 21.25 1.26
C TYR A 159 -21.91 20.14 1.06
N ILE A 160 -21.76 19.02 1.79
CA ILE A 160 -22.71 17.92 1.75
C ILE A 160 -23.70 18.12 2.88
N GLN A 161 -24.93 18.50 2.54
CA GLN A 161 -26.04 18.51 3.48
C GLN A 161 -26.75 17.16 3.38
N MET A 162 -26.65 16.35 4.43
CA MET A 162 -27.41 15.11 4.56
C MET A 162 -28.68 15.42 5.35
N SER A 163 -29.84 15.08 4.79
CA SER A 163 -31.12 15.11 5.49
C SER A 163 -31.73 13.72 5.48
N GLU A 164 -32.22 13.29 6.64
CA GLU A 164 -32.97 12.04 6.79
C GLU A 164 -34.46 12.38 6.80
N GLU A 165 -35.23 11.73 5.94
CA GLU A 165 -36.69 11.87 5.89
C GLU A 165 -37.30 10.50 6.20
N TYR A 166 -38.17 10.45 7.21
CA TYR A 166 -38.92 9.24 7.52
C TYR A 166 -40.07 9.08 6.53
N ILE A 167 -39.97 8.07 5.66
CA ILE A 167 -41.05 7.68 4.76
C ILE A 167 -41.92 6.65 5.49
N ASP A 168 -43.17 7.01 5.79
CA ASP A 168 -44.13 6.08 6.41
C ASP A 168 -44.29 4.85 5.48
N PRO A 169 -44.07 3.61 5.97
CA PRO A 169 -44.29 2.37 5.22
C PRO A 169 -45.71 2.23 4.64
N LYS A 170 -46.70 2.99 5.11
CA LYS A 170 -48.06 3.04 4.54
C LYS A 170 -48.18 3.91 3.29
N SER A 171 -47.24 4.81 3.04
CA SER A 171 -47.26 5.73 1.89
C SER A 171 -47.07 5.02 0.53
N HIS A 172 -46.54 3.79 0.54
CA HIS A 172 -46.34 2.96 -0.65
C HIS A 172 -47.38 1.84 -0.80
N LYS A 173 -48.48 1.89 -0.04
CA LYS A 173 -49.56 0.89 -0.16
C LYS A 173 -50.54 1.29 -1.25
N PHE A 174 -50.42 0.64 -2.40
CA PHE A 174 -51.45 0.71 -3.44
C PHE A 174 -52.62 -0.20 -3.04
N VAL A 175 -53.84 0.34 -3.00
CA VAL A 175 -55.05 -0.45 -2.81
C VAL A 175 -55.50 -0.96 -4.17
N LEU A 176 -55.34 -2.27 -4.40
CA LEU A 176 -55.83 -2.92 -5.62
C LEU A 176 -57.35 -3.10 -5.50
N ARG A 177 -58.11 -2.12 -6.00
CA ARG A 177 -59.58 -2.24 -6.10
C ARG A 177 -59.90 -3.12 -7.31
N LEU A 178 -60.14 -4.41 -7.08
CA LEU A 178 -60.86 -5.22 -8.07
C LEU A 178 -62.30 -4.70 -8.16
N GLN A 179 -62.63 -4.02 -9.25
CA GLN A 179 -64.02 -3.82 -9.64
C GLN A 179 -64.54 -5.17 -10.14
N SER A 180 -65.26 -5.88 -9.27
CA SER A 180 -66.10 -7.00 -9.65
C SER A 180 -67.35 -6.44 -10.33
N GLU A 181 -67.26 -6.10 -11.60
CA GLU A 181 -68.45 -6.03 -12.46
C GLU A 181 -68.91 -7.48 -12.72
N THR A 182 -69.81 -7.94 -11.83
CA THR A 182 -71.00 -8.81 -12.07
C THR A 182 -70.98 -9.77 -13.27
N SER A 183 -70.98 -11.10 -13.06
CA SER A 183 -72.14 -12.02 -12.96
C SER A 183 -72.85 -12.35 -14.29
N VAL A 184 -72.89 -13.66 -14.61
CA VAL A 184 -73.78 -14.40 -15.55
C VAL A 184 -74.12 -13.75 -16.87
#